data_AF-A0A9E3JXP5-F1
#
_entry.id   AF-A0A9E3JXP5-F1
#
_cell.length_a   1.000
_cell.length_b   1.000
_cell.length_c   1.000
_cell.angle_alpha   90.00
_cell.angle_beta   90.00
_cell.angle_gamma   90.00
#
_symmetry.space_group_name_H-M   'P 1'
#
loop_
_entity.id
_entity.type
_entity.pdbx_description
1 polymer ?
#
loop_
_entity_poly.entity_id
_entity_poly.type
_entity_poly.pdbx_seq_one_letter_code
_entity_poly.pdbx_strand_id
1 'polypeptide(L)'
;MWLVAVMMYFVVACAISWMVLFPAGRAFVLNALAGAGLRIGRRAGALARQGRRDADALRAHGHAAAAGLAARLVNFLRRHWPVCATGAALVCLPPLAALLLAEKPVLSGFEPSTRAVNTQVADLLEGEQLIPPPPLPPAVFTTAEAAQARPLLATASRDWAMLDADYTQRLLTVFRIMKERYGYDMAILEGWRSAARQDALAALGPGVTNARAYQSCHQYGLAADCAFMRDGRLVISERDPWALRGYQLYGQVAESVGLTWGGRWKMMDFGHTELRRPGVMPRPAPSASATPH
;
A
#
# COMPACT_ATOMS: atom_id res chain seq x y z
N MET A 1 -5.44 -22.44 -37.89
CA MET A 1 -4.92 -21.13 -37.41
C MET A 1 -3.75 -20.62 -38.26
N TRP A 2 -2.75 -21.45 -38.56
CA TRP A 2 -1.58 -21.04 -39.36
C TRP A 2 -1.94 -20.57 -40.79
N LEU A 3 -2.85 -21.27 -41.49
CA LEU A 3 -3.31 -20.87 -42.83
C LEU A 3 -4.01 -19.51 -42.86
N VAL A 4 -4.78 -19.17 -41.82
CA VAL A 4 -5.47 -17.88 -41.70
C VAL A 4 -4.45 -16.76 -41.49
N ALA A 5 -3.41 -17.01 -40.67
CA ALA A 5 -2.33 -16.06 -40.45
C ALA A 5 -1.52 -15.81 -41.73
N VAL A 6 -1.20 -16.86 -42.49
CA VAL A 6 -0.49 -16.75 -43.78
C VAL A 6 -1.35 -16.01 -44.82
N MET A 7 -2.66 -16.28 -44.86
CA MET A 7 -3.56 -15.59 -45.79
C MET A 7 -3.74 -14.11 -45.44
N MET A 8 -3.86 -13.77 -44.15
CA MET A 8 -3.88 -12.36 -43.72
C MET A 8 -2.57 -11.66 -44.04
N TYR A 9 -1.43 -12.31 -43.80
CA TYR A 9 -0.12 -11.76 -44.13
C TYR A 9 0.01 -11.49 -45.64
N PHE A 10 -0.42 -12.45 -46.47
CA PHE A 10 -0.43 -12.30 -47.93
C PHE A 10 -1.30 -11.12 -48.39
N VAL A 11 -2.52 -10.99 -47.85
CA VAL A 11 -3.43 -9.87 -48.19
C VAL A 11 -2.84 -8.52 -47.78
N VAL A 12 -2.25 -8.42 -46.59
CA VAL A 12 -1.60 -7.19 -46.12
C VAL A 12 -0.37 -6.86 -46.96
N ALA A 13 0.46 -7.84 -47.29
CA ALA A 13 1.61 -7.65 -48.16
C ALA A 13 1.20 -7.17 -49.56
N CYS A 14 0.17 -7.77 -50.17
CA CYS A 14 -0.37 -7.32 -51.44
C CYS A 14 -0.93 -5.90 -51.38
N ALA A 15 -1.64 -5.54 -50.31
CA ALA A 15 -2.17 -4.18 -50.12
C ALA A 15 -1.06 -3.13 -49.97
N ILE A 16 0.01 -3.45 -49.22
CA ILE A 16 1.17 -2.59 -49.07
C ILE A 16 1.91 -2.44 -50.41
N SER A 17 2.17 -3.54 -51.12
CA SER A 17 2.79 -3.50 -52.44
C SER A 17 1.96 -2.70 -53.44
N TRP A 18 0.63 -2.82 -53.40
CA TRP A 18 -0.28 -2.01 -54.24
C TRP A 18 -0.20 -0.51 -53.91
N MET A 19 -0.13 -0.13 -52.63
CA MET A 19 0.07 1.26 -52.21
C MET A 19 1.44 1.82 -52.63
N VAL A 20 2.50 1.01 -52.64
CA VAL A 20 3.84 1.45 -53.06
C VAL A 20 3.92 1.61 -54.57
N LEU A 21 3.37 0.67 -55.33
CA LEU A 21 3.48 0.62 -56.80
C LEU A 21 2.50 1.55 -57.53
N PHE A 22 1.33 1.84 -56.95
CA PHE A 22 0.30 2.64 -57.62
C PHE A 22 0.02 3.96 -56.88
N PRO A 23 0.37 5.12 -57.46
CA PRO A 23 0.07 6.43 -56.88
C PRO A 23 -1.42 6.69 -56.61
N ALA A 24 -2.31 6.11 -57.43
CA ALA A 24 -3.76 6.21 -57.27
C ALA A 24 -4.27 5.54 -55.98
N GLY A 25 -3.62 4.46 -55.52
CA GLY A 25 -3.98 3.77 -54.27
C GLY A 25 -3.68 4.61 -53.04
N ARG A 26 -2.54 5.32 -53.01
CA ARG A 26 -2.18 6.25 -51.91
C ARG A 26 -3.15 7.42 -51.80
N ALA A 27 -3.52 8.00 -52.93
CA ALA A 27 -4.48 9.11 -52.98
C ALA A 27 -5.87 8.67 -52.48
N PHE A 28 -6.31 7.46 -52.82
CA PHE A 28 -7.59 6.91 -52.34
C PHE A 28 -7.60 6.72 -50.81
N VAL A 29 -6.56 6.14 -50.23
CA VAL A 29 -6.46 5.89 -48.78
C VAL A 29 -6.38 7.20 -47.99
N LEU A 30 -5.58 8.17 -48.44
CA LEU A 30 -5.47 9.47 -47.79
C LEU A 30 -6.78 10.26 -47.84
N ASN A 31 -7.50 10.22 -48.97
CA ASN A 31 -8.81 10.87 -49.09
C ASN A 31 -9.89 10.16 -48.24
N ALA A 32 -9.84 8.84 -48.12
CA ALA A 32 -10.75 8.08 -47.25
C ALA A 32 -10.52 8.41 -45.75
N LEU A 33 -9.26 8.51 -45.32
CA LEU A 33 -8.90 8.88 -43.94
C LEU A 33 -9.27 10.32 -43.62
N ALA A 34 -9.02 11.26 -44.54
CA ALA A 34 -9.43 12.66 -44.39
C ALA A 34 -10.97 12.80 -44.31
N GLY A 35 -11.70 12.05 -45.13
CA GLY A 35 -13.17 12.01 -45.11
C GLY A 35 -13.75 11.41 -43.82
N ALA A 36 -13.10 10.40 -43.24
CA ALA A 36 -13.51 9.80 -41.97
C ALA A 36 -13.24 10.73 -40.78
N GLY A 37 -12.08 11.42 -40.76
CA GLY A 37 -11.71 12.38 -39.72
C GLY A 37 -12.69 13.55 -39.60
N LEU A 38 -13.14 14.10 -40.73
CA LEU A 38 -14.11 15.21 -40.75
C LEU A 38 -15.51 14.78 -40.28
N ARG A 39 -15.92 13.53 -40.52
CA ARG A 39 -17.23 13.00 -40.05
C ARG A 39 -17.22 12.72 -38.55
N ILE A 40 -16.11 12.23 -38.01
CA ILE A 40 -15.93 12.00 -36.58
C ILE A 40 -15.85 13.33 -35.83
N GLY A 41 -15.12 14.32 -36.36
CA GLY A 41 -15.03 15.66 -35.77
C GLY A 41 -16.38 16.39 -35.70
N ARG A 42 -17.23 16.26 -36.74
CA ARG A 42 -18.58 16.86 -36.74
C ARG A 42 -19.54 16.19 -35.73
N ARG A 43 -19.44 14.87 -35.53
CA ARG A 43 -20.24 14.14 -34.51
C ARG A 43 -19.77 14.43 -33.08
N ALA A 44 -18.46 14.50 -32.86
CA ALA A 44 -17.90 14.86 -31.55
C ALA A 44 -18.26 16.31 -31.14
N GLY A 45 -18.21 17.25 -32.09
CA GLY A 45 -18.61 18.65 -31.84
C GLY A 45 -20.11 18.87 -31.62
N ALA A 46 -20.98 17.97 -32.10
CA ALA A 46 -22.42 18.02 -31.82
C ALA A 46 -22.73 17.50 -30.41
N LEU A 47 -22.12 16.37 -30.02
CA LEU A 47 -22.27 15.77 -28.68
C LEU A 47 -21.71 16.67 -27.57
N ALA A 48 -20.57 17.34 -27.80
CA ALA A 48 -19.98 18.27 -26.83
C ALA A 48 -20.84 19.54 -26.61
N ARG A 49 -21.56 20.01 -27.64
CA ARG A 49 -22.46 21.17 -27.55
C ARG A 49 -23.79 20.81 -26.88
N GLN A 50 -24.28 19.58 -27.06
CA GLN A 50 -25.45 19.06 -26.37
C GLN A 50 -25.17 18.84 -24.87
N GLY A 51 -24.03 18.22 -24.53
CA GLY A 51 -23.64 18.02 -23.12
C GLY A 51 -23.42 19.31 -22.33
N ARG A 52 -22.93 20.38 -22.97
CA ARG A 52 -22.82 21.70 -22.32
C ARG A 52 -24.18 22.35 -22.06
N ARG A 53 -25.14 22.23 -22.99
CA ARG A 53 -26.51 22.74 -22.80
C ARG A 53 -27.28 21.97 -21.72
N ASP A 54 -27.10 20.66 -21.65
CA ASP A 54 -27.73 19.82 -20.62
C ASP A 54 -27.14 20.07 -19.22
N ALA A 55 -25.83 20.32 -19.13
CA ALA A 55 -25.17 20.68 -17.87
C ALA A 55 -25.60 22.06 -17.34
N ASP A 56 -25.80 23.03 -18.22
CA ASP A 56 -26.29 24.36 -17.84
C ASP A 56 -27.79 24.34 -17.51
N ALA A 57 -28.59 23.51 -18.17
CA ALA A 57 -30.00 23.28 -17.84
C ALA A 57 -30.19 22.58 -16.48
N LEU A 58 -29.34 21.60 -16.15
CA LEU A 58 -29.32 20.90 -14.86
C LEU A 58 -28.91 21.82 -13.70
N ARG A 59 -27.94 22.72 -13.93
CA ARG A 59 -27.54 23.73 -12.93
C ARG A 59 -28.63 24.78 -12.70
N ALA A 60 -29.30 25.24 -13.75
CA ALA A 60 -30.41 26.20 -13.62
C ALA A 60 -31.63 25.60 -12.89
N HIS A 61 -31.95 24.33 -13.12
CA HIS A 61 -33.07 23.65 -12.44
C HIS A 61 -32.76 23.26 -10.99
N GLY A 62 -31.51 22.93 -10.65
CA GLY A 62 -31.10 22.56 -9.29
C GLY A 62 -31.22 23.72 -8.28
N HIS A 63 -30.82 24.93 -8.68
CA HIS A 63 -30.89 26.11 -7.79
C HIS A 63 -32.33 26.63 -7.59
N ALA A 64 -33.18 26.58 -8.63
CA ALA A 64 -34.58 27.00 -8.53
C ALA A 64 -35.45 26.02 -7.72
N ALA A 65 -35.21 24.70 -7.86
CA ALA A 65 -35.91 23.68 -7.08
C ALA A 65 -35.51 23.68 -5.59
N ALA A 66 -34.21 23.86 -5.29
CA ALA A 66 -33.72 23.96 -3.92
C ALA A 66 -34.21 25.23 -3.20
N ALA A 67 -34.23 26.37 -3.88
CA ALA A 67 -34.75 27.62 -3.33
C ALA A 67 -36.26 27.55 -3.05
N GLY A 68 -37.04 26.91 -3.94
CA GLY A 68 -38.48 26.70 -3.75
C GLY A 68 -38.82 25.74 -2.60
N LEU A 69 -38.03 24.67 -2.43
CA LEU A 69 -38.19 23.72 -1.33
C LEU A 69 -37.82 24.36 0.02
N ALA A 70 -36.71 25.09 0.07
CA ALA A 70 -36.27 25.82 1.26
C ALA A 70 -37.31 26.88 1.69
N ALA A 71 -37.84 27.65 0.75
CA ALA A 71 -38.89 28.64 1.04
C ALA A 71 -40.18 27.99 1.57
N ARG A 72 -40.56 26.82 1.03
CA ARG A 72 -41.73 26.06 1.50
C ARG A 72 -41.52 25.48 2.90
N LEU A 73 -40.34 24.93 3.18
CA LEU A 73 -39.97 24.44 4.51
C LEU A 73 -39.97 25.57 5.55
N VAL A 74 -39.37 26.72 5.23
CA VAL A 74 -39.34 27.89 6.13
C VAL A 74 -40.74 28.42 6.39
N ASN A 75 -41.61 28.53 5.38
CA ASN A 75 -43.00 28.97 5.58
C ASN A 75 -43.83 27.94 6.37
N PHE A 76 -43.60 26.64 6.17
CA PHE A 76 -44.24 25.58 6.95
C PHE A 76 -43.81 25.61 8.42
N LEU A 77 -42.50 25.73 8.68
CA LEU A 77 -41.92 25.89 10.01
C LEU A 77 -42.40 27.17 10.71
N ARG A 78 -42.53 28.30 10.01
CA ARG A 78 -43.12 29.53 10.58
C ARG A 78 -44.59 29.35 10.95
N ARG A 79 -45.38 28.71 10.08
CA ARG A 79 -46.83 28.56 10.26
C ARG A 79 -47.19 27.53 11.33
N HIS A 80 -46.37 26.48 11.46
CA HIS A 80 -46.58 25.38 12.39
C HIS A 80 -45.56 25.35 13.53
N TRP A 81 -44.81 26.43 13.74
CA TRP A 81 -43.82 26.60 14.80
C TRP A 81 -44.31 26.10 16.18
N PRO A 82 -45.51 26.44 16.69
CA PRO A 82 -45.93 25.94 17.99
C PRO A 82 -46.10 24.42 18.02
N VAL A 83 -46.57 23.81 16.93
CA VAL A 83 -46.72 22.34 16.81
C VAL A 83 -45.35 21.68 16.66
N CYS A 84 -44.46 22.24 15.84
CA CYS A 84 -43.10 21.75 15.66
C CYS A 84 -42.26 21.88 16.94
N ALA A 85 -42.38 22.99 17.65
CA ALA A 85 -41.72 23.22 18.94
C ALA A 85 -42.26 22.27 20.01
N THR A 86 -43.58 22.03 20.05
CA THR A 86 -44.18 21.05 20.96
C THR A 86 -43.70 19.64 20.63
N GLY A 87 -43.67 19.24 19.36
CA GLY A 87 -43.15 17.95 18.93
C GLY A 87 -41.66 17.77 19.23
N ALA A 88 -40.85 18.79 18.97
CA ALA A 88 -39.42 18.79 19.30
C ALA A 88 -39.20 18.71 20.81
N ALA A 89 -39.99 19.43 21.61
CA ALA A 89 -39.96 19.31 23.07
C ALA A 89 -40.38 17.91 23.52
N LEU A 90 -41.41 17.31 22.92
CA LEU A 90 -41.87 15.96 23.27
C LEU A 90 -40.83 14.88 22.94
N VAL A 91 -40.02 15.08 21.89
CA VAL A 91 -38.95 14.17 21.48
C VAL A 91 -37.66 14.41 22.28
N CYS A 92 -37.32 15.66 22.57
CA CYS A 92 -36.05 16.02 23.19
C CYS A 92 -36.10 16.11 24.73
N LEU A 93 -37.26 16.40 25.32
CA LEU A 93 -37.42 16.47 26.79
C LEU A 93 -37.24 15.11 27.46
N PRO A 94 -37.74 13.98 26.96
CA PRO A 94 -37.55 12.69 27.64
C PRO A 94 -36.08 12.24 27.69
N PRO A 95 -35.28 12.33 26.61
CA PRO A 95 -33.84 12.06 26.67
C PRO A 95 -33.08 13.04 27.58
N LEU A 96 -33.44 14.33 27.53
CA LEU A 96 -32.77 15.34 28.35
C LEU A 96 -33.11 15.19 29.83
N ALA A 97 -34.38 14.90 30.15
CA ALA A 97 -34.81 14.57 31.51
C ALA A 97 -34.18 13.26 31.98
N ALA A 98 -34.05 12.25 31.11
CA ALA A 98 -33.32 11.02 31.44
C ALA A 98 -31.84 11.27 31.74
N LEU A 99 -31.17 12.20 31.04
CA LEU A 99 -29.77 12.57 31.32
C LEU A 99 -29.62 13.42 32.60
N LEU A 100 -30.60 14.28 32.90
CA LEU A 100 -30.56 15.18 34.07
C LEU A 100 -31.06 14.52 35.36
N LEU A 101 -31.99 13.56 35.26
CA LEU A 101 -32.54 12.77 36.38
C LEU A 101 -31.84 11.43 36.55
N ALA A 102 -30.92 11.06 35.65
CA ALA A 102 -29.97 9.99 35.90
C ALA A 102 -29.02 10.41 37.03
N GLU A 103 -29.46 10.22 38.28
CA GLU A 103 -28.53 10.00 39.38
C GLU A 103 -27.63 8.86 38.95
N LYS A 104 -26.31 9.13 38.84
CA LYS A 104 -25.27 8.23 38.34
C LYS A 104 -25.63 6.77 38.65
N PRO A 105 -26.27 6.06 37.72
CA PRO A 105 -26.59 4.68 37.94
C PRO A 105 -25.27 3.99 37.69
N VAL A 106 -24.77 3.32 38.72
CA VAL A 106 -23.76 2.27 38.58
C VAL A 106 -24.44 1.16 37.77
N LEU A 107 -24.53 1.36 36.46
CA LEU A 107 -25.14 0.46 35.50
C LEU A 107 -24.17 -0.69 35.23
N SER A 108 -24.27 -1.66 36.14
CA SER A 108 -24.17 -3.07 35.81
C SER A 108 -24.97 -3.35 34.53
N GLY A 109 -24.30 -3.81 33.47
CA GLY A 109 -24.98 -4.38 32.30
C GLY A 109 -24.53 -3.93 30.91
N PHE A 110 -23.54 -3.03 30.80
CA PHE A 110 -22.85 -2.81 29.52
C PHE A 110 -21.34 -2.68 29.78
N GLU A 111 -20.71 -3.83 30.04
CA GLU A 111 -19.27 -3.95 29.86
C GLU A 111 -19.02 -3.80 28.34
N PRO A 112 -18.26 -2.80 27.87
CA PRO A 112 -17.46 -3.05 26.69
C PRO A 112 -16.64 -4.30 27.02
N SER A 113 -16.44 -5.23 26.10
CA SER A 113 -15.51 -6.33 26.37
C SER A 113 -14.07 -5.82 26.43
N THR A 114 -13.73 -4.99 27.42
CA THR A 114 -12.64 -5.30 28.34
C THR A 114 -12.95 -6.66 28.94
N ARG A 115 -12.75 -7.70 28.12
CA ARG A 115 -12.03 -8.84 28.65
C ARG A 115 -10.84 -8.17 29.32
N ALA A 116 -10.85 -8.03 30.65
CA ALA A 116 -9.63 -8.12 31.41
C ALA A 116 -8.94 -9.29 30.74
N VAL A 117 -7.99 -8.98 29.86
CA VAL A 117 -7.13 -9.98 29.25
C VAL A 117 -6.59 -10.61 30.51
N ASN A 118 -7.17 -11.77 30.82
CA ASN A 118 -7.14 -12.35 32.15
C ASN A 118 -5.68 -12.25 32.54
N THR A 119 -5.29 -11.50 33.57
CA THR A 119 -3.86 -11.14 33.69
C THR A 119 -3.04 -12.41 33.78
N GLN A 120 -3.58 -13.53 34.26
CA GLN A 120 -2.97 -14.84 34.06
C GLN A 120 -2.92 -15.32 32.62
N VAL A 121 -3.91 -15.10 31.76
CA VAL A 121 -3.84 -15.35 30.30
C VAL A 121 -2.96 -14.34 29.56
N ALA A 122 -2.91 -13.06 29.98
CA ALA A 122 -1.99 -12.05 29.46
C ALA A 122 -0.56 -12.40 29.85
N ASP A 123 -0.32 -12.78 31.10
CA ASP A 123 0.96 -13.24 31.66
C ASP A 123 1.32 -14.64 31.13
N LEU A 124 0.34 -15.52 30.82
CA LEU A 124 0.55 -16.80 30.12
C LEU A 124 0.81 -16.59 28.62
N LEU A 125 0.22 -15.57 27.99
CA LEU A 125 0.50 -15.12 26.61
C LEU A 125 1.86 -14.40 26.53
N GLU A 126 2.24 -13.65 27.56
CA GLU A 126 3.57 -13.08 27.74
C GLU A 126 4.60 -14.19 28.02
N GLY A 127 4.18 -15.28 28.68
CA GLY A 127 4.98 -16.48 28.91
C GLY A 127 5.33 -17.29 27.65
N GLU A 128 4.68 -17.02 26.51
CA GLU A 128 5.02 -17.57 25.20
C GLU A 128 5.75 -16.56 24.28
N GLN A 129 6.22 -15.42 24.81
CA GLN A 129 7.03 -14.51 24.00
C GLN A 129 8.32 -15.20 23.58
N LEU A 130 8.54 -15.20 22.26
CA LEU A 130 9.76 -15.74 21.71
C LEU A 130 10.91 -14.85 22.16
N ILE A 131 12.00 -15.49 22.56
CA ILE A 131 13.25 -14.82 22.94
C ILE A 131 14.13 -14.74 21.70
N PRO A 132 14.77 -13.58 21.43
CA PRO A 132 15.75 -13.49 20.36
C PRO A 132 16.85 -14.55 20.46
N PRO A 133 17.29 -15.12 19.33
CA PRO A 133 18.41 -16.04 19.33
C PRO A 133 19.69 -15.32 19.80
N PRO A 134 20.66 -16.06 20.37
CA PRO A 134 21.95 -15.47 20.74
C PRO A 134 22.64 -14.84 19.52
N PRO A 135 23.41 -13.76 19.73
CA PRO A 135 24.08 -13.06 18.63
C PRO A 135 25.09 -13.99 17.95
N LEU A 136 25.09 -13.95 16.61
CA LEU A 136 26.06 -14.69 15.81
C LEU A 136 27.46 -14.09 15.94
N PRO A 137 28.53 -14.90 15.77
CA PRO A 137 29.91 -14.41 15.78
C PRO A 137 30.12 -13.30 14.73
N PRO A 138 30.82 -12.20 15.06
CA PRO A 138 31.05 -11.10 14.12
C PRO A 138 31.70 -11.53 12.79
N ALA A 139 32.54 -12.57 12.83
CA ALA A 139 33.23 -13.11 11.66
C ALA A 139 32.28 -13.56 10.54
N VAL A 140 31.05 -13.96 10.86
CA VAL A 140 30.03 -14.37 9.88
C VAL A 140 29.65 -13.20 8.95
N PHE A 141 29.67 -11.97 9.47
CA PHE A 141 29.25 -10.76 8.75
C PHE A 141 30.40 -10.03 8.05
N THR A 142 31.65 -10.45 8.28
CA THR A 142 32.86 -9.85 7.70
C THR A 142 33.48 -10.69 6.59
N THR A 143 32.84 -11.78 6.18
CA THR A 143 33.27 -12.60 5.03
C THR A 143 33.28 -11.78 3.74
N ALA A 144 34.12 -12.17 2.78
CA ALA A 144 34.21 -11.47 1.50
C ALA A 144 32.89 -11.53 0.73
N GLU A 145 32.22 -12.69 0.79
CA GLU A 145 30.91 -12.92 0.17
C GLU A 145 29.84 -12.02 0.77
N ALA A 146 29.81 -11.88 2.10
CA ALA A 146 28.86 -11.02 2.78
C ALA A 146 29.11 -9.52 2.48
N ALA A 147 30.38 -9.10 2.46
CA ALA A 147 30.76 -7.73 2.11
C ALA A 147 30.44 -7.38 0.64
N GLN A 148 30.59 -8.34 -0.27
CA GLN A 148 30.22 -8.17 -1.68
C GLN A 148 28.71 -8.05 -1.87
N ALA A 149 27.93 -8.88 -1.17
CA ALA A 149 26.47 -8.88 -1.28
C ALA A 149 25.84 -7.65 -0.60
N ARG A 150 26.38 -7.21 0.54
CA ARG A 150 25.87 -6.08 1.32
C ARG A 150 27.05 -5.22 1.81
N PRO A 151 27.37 -4.11 1.11
CA PRO A 151 28.38 -3.16 1.58
C PRO A 151 28.05 -2.63 2.97
N LEU A 152 29.08 -2.43 3.81
CA LEU A 152 28.95 -1.92 5.19
C LEU A 152 28.10 -2.80 6.13
N LEU A 153 27.95 -4.09 5.83
CA LEU A 153 27.22 -5.04 6.69
C LEU A 153 27.85 -5.19 8.07
N ALA A 154 29.19 -5.14 8.17
CA ALA A 154 29.91 -5.31 9.44
C ALA A 154 29.49 -4.30 10.52
N THR A 155 29.08 -3.09 10.11
CA THR A 155 28.70 -2.00 11.02
C THR A 155 27.17 -1.86 11.19
N ALA A 156 26.39 -2.77 10.61
CA ALA A 156 24.94 -2.79 10.76
C ALA A 156 24.52 -3.20 12.19
N SER A 157 23.48 -2.56 12.72
CA SER A 157 22.91 -2.99 14.00
C SER A 157 22.08 -4.25 13.83
N ARG A 158 22.22 -5.18 14.75
CA ARG A 158 21.44 -6.42 14.88
C ARG A 158 20.83 -6.53 16.28
N ASP A 159 20.79 -5.40 16.98
CA ASP A 159 20.28 -5.34 18.34
C ASP A 159 18.76 -5.40 18.32
N TRP A 160 18.22 -6.51 18.83
CA TRP A 160 16.78 -6.74 18.95
C TRP A 160 16.11 -5.74 19.89
N ALA A 161 16.83 -5.20 20.89
CA ALA A 161 16.28 -4.22 21.82
C ALA A 161 15.93 -2.87 21.14
N MET A 162 16.50 -2.62 19.96
CA MET A 162 16.23 -1.42 19.16
C MET A 162 15.04 -1.59 18.20
N LEU A 163 14.42 -2.77 18.17
CA LEU A 163 13.25 -3.05 17.36
C LEU A 163 11.96 -2.85 18.16
N ASP A 164 10.87 -2.54 17.46
CA ASP A 164 9.54 -2.49 18.07
C ASP A 164 9.13 -3.87 18.59
N ALA A 165 8.44 -3.93 19.73
CA ALA A 165 8.12 -5.19 20.41
C ALA A 165 7.19 -6.11 19.59
N ASP A 166 6.18 -5.56 18.92
CA ASP A 166 5.25 -6.34 18.07
C ASP A 166 5.95 -6.78 16.78
N TYR A 167 6.76 -5.90 16.17
CA TYR A 167 7.60 -6.29 15.04
C TYR A 167 8.55 -7.44 15.41
N THR A 168 9.17 -7.35 16.59
CA THR A 168 10.08 -8.37 17.13
C THR A 168 9.37 -9.71 17.27
N GLN A 169 8.22 -9.77 17.94
CA GLN A 169 7.49 -11.02 18.13
C GLN A 169 7.02 -11.64 16.81
N ARG A 170 6.59 -10.82 15.84
CA ARG A 170 6.25 -11.30 14.49
C ARG A 170 7.48 -11.86 13.77
N LEU A 171 8.60 -11.15 13.79
CA LEU A 171 9.83 -11.59 13.14
C LEU A 171 10.38 -12.88 13.77
N LEU A 172 10.32 -13.01 15.09
CA LEU A 172 10.69 -14.25 15.79
C LEU A 172 9.76 -15.41 15.44
N THR A 173 8.47 -15.14 15.26
CA THR A 173 7.52 -16.14 14.77
C THR A 173 7.89 -16.61 13.35
N VAL A 174 8.31 -15.67 12.48
CA VAL A 174 8.83 -16.02 11.15
C VAL A 174 10.08 -16.90 11.25
N PHE A 175 11.05 -16.53 12.10
CA PHE A 175 12.28 -17.31 12.30
C PHE A 175 11.97 -18.73 12.76
N ARG A 176 11.05 -18.88 13.74
CA ARG A 176 10.59 -20.18 14.24
C ARG A 176 9.98 -21.02 13.12
N ILE A 177 9.02 -20.48 12.36
CA ILE A 177 8.35 -21.19 11.27
C ILE A 177 9.35 -21.59 10.18
N MET A 178 10.25 -20.68 9.81
CA MET A 178 11.27 -20.93 8.78
C MET A 178 12.21 -22.07 9.16
N LYS A 179 12.62 -22.12 10.42
CA LYS A 179 13.43 -23.21 10.96
C LYS A 179 12.64 -24.52 11.02
N GLU A 180 11.50 -24.53 11.70
CA GLU A 180 10.76 -25.75 12.02
C GLU A 180 10.09 -26.40 10.79
N ARG A 181 9.57 -25.60 9.85
CA ARG A 181 8.85 -26.13 8.69
C ARG A 181 9.71 -26.29 7.45
N TYR A 182 10.74 -25.46 7.31
CA TYR A 182 11.51 -25.38 6.06
C TYR A 182 13.01 -25.61 6.25
N GLY A 183 13.50 -25.74 7.48
CA GLY A 183 14.92 -26.00 7.76
C GLY A 183 15.84 -24.82 7.43
N TYR A 184 15.33 -23.60 7.41
CA TYR A 184 16.13 -22.40 7.21
C TYR A 184 16.45 -21.73 8.54
N ASP A 185 17.71 -21.80 8.96
CA ASP A 185 18.23 -20.95 10.02
C ASP A 185 18.38 -19.52 9.48
N MET A 186 17.80 -18.54 10.18
CA MET A 186 17.77 -17.15 9.75
C MET A 186 18.68 -16.26 10.60
N ALA A 187 19.15 -15.17 10.00
CA ALA A 187 19.96 -14.15 10.66
C ALA A 187 19.52 -12.75 10.23
N ILE A 188 19.48 -11.80 11.19
CA ILE A 188 19.33 -10.37 10.87
C ILE A 188 20.65 -9.87 10.27
N LEU A 189 20.56 -9.30 9.07
CA LEU A 189 21.61 -8.53 8.44
C LEU A 189 21.67 -7.12 9.03
N GLU A 190 20.52 -6.47 9.14
CA GLU A 190 20.36 -5.13 9.71
C GLU A 190 18.94 -4.94 10.24
N GLY A 191 18.80 -4.56 11.51
CA GLY A 191 17.55 -4.19 12.16
C GLY A 191 17.41 -2.67 12.20
N TRP A 192 17.57 -2.08 13.39
CA TRP A 192 17.51 -0.62 13.53
C TRP A 192 18.65 0.09 12.79
N ARG A 193 18.34 1.23 12.16
CA ARG A 193 19.31 2.04 11.42
C ARG A 193 19.24 3.50 11.85
N SER A 194 20.37 4.12 12.14
CA SER A 194 20.42 5.55 12.45
C SER A 194 20.18 6.42 11.21
N ALA A 195 19.74 7.66 11.40
CA ALA A 195 19.57 8.63 10.31
C ALA A 195 20.88 8.89 9.55
N ALA A 196 21.99 9.08 10.27
CA ALA A 196 23.31 9.27 9.66
C ALA A 196 23.75 8.07 8.81
N ARG A 197 23.46 6.84 9.27
CA ARG A 197 23.74 5.64 8.49
C ARG A 197 22.85 5.54 7.25
N GLN A 198 21.58 5.91 7.36
CA GLN A 198 20.66 5.93 6.22
C GLN A 198 21.15 6.89 5.13
N ASP A 199 21.60 8.09 5.50
CA ASP A 199 22.16 9.05 4.54
C ASP A 199 23.48 8.56 3.93
N ALA A 200 24.35 7.91 4.73
CA ALA A 200 25.57 7.29 4.21
C ALA A 200 25.27 6.18 3.20
N LEU A 201 24.24 5.36 3.42
CA LEU A 201 23.81 4.33 2.48
C LEU A 201 23.18 4.94 1.22
N ALA A 202 22.38 5.99 1.36
CA ALA A 202 21.79 6.71 0.23
C ALA A 202 22.88 7.33 -0.67
N ALA A 203 24.01 7.75 -0.10
CA ALA A 203 25.15 8.26 -0.85
C ALA A 203 25.86 7.18 -1.71
N LEU A 204 25.68 5.89 -1.42
CA LEU A 204 26.18 4.79 -2.26
C LEU A 204 25.35 4.57 -3.53
N GLY A 205 24.18 5.22 -3.62
CA GLY A 205 23.32 5.24 -4.80
C GLY A 205 22.07 4.35 -4.70
N PRO A 206 21.20 4.43 -5.72
CA PRO A 206 19.84 3.85 -5.70
C PRO A 206 19.80 2.32 -5.69
N GLY A 207 20.93 1.65 -5.97
CA GLY A 207 21.06 0.20 -5.87
C GLY A 207 21.11 -0.32 -4.43
N VAL A 208 21.36 0.56 -3.45
CA VAL A 208 21.37 0.21 -2.01
C VAL A 208 20.06 0.66 -1.35
N THR A 209 19.69 1.93 -1.51
CA THR A 209 18.44 2.46 -0.98
C THR A 209 18.04 3.74 -1.71
N ASN A 210 16.73 3.97 -1.85
CA ASN A 210 16.17 5.23 -2.35
C ASN A 210 15.67 6.14 -1.22
N ALA A 211 15.70 5.66 0.04
CA ALA A 211 15.24 6.41 1.20
C ALA A 211 16.37 7.28 1.77
N ARG A 212 16.05 8.51 2.16
CA ARG A 212 16.93 9.36 2.96
C ARG A 212 16.61 9.22 4.45
N ALA A 213 17.34 9.94 5.29
CA ALA A 213 17.02 10.06 6.71
C ALA A 213 15.51 10.31 6.97
N TYR A 214 14.97 9.49 7.85
CA TYR A 214 13.60 9.43 8.37
C TYR A 214 12.55 8.90 7.39
N GLN A 215 13.00 8.37 6.25
CA GLN A 215 12.13 7.82 5.20
C GLN A 215 12.13 6.29 5.16
N SER A 216 12.79 5.62 6.11
CA SER A 216 12.87 4.15 6.18
C SER A 216 12.34 3.60 7.51
N CYS A 217 11.58 2.50 7.45
CA CYS A 217 11.07 1.76 8.62
C CYS A 217 12.18 1.32 9.59
N HIS A 218 13.40 1.08 9.10
CA HIS A 218 14.54 0.70 9.93
C HIS A 218 14.84 1.74 11.02
N GLN A 219 14.57 3.02 10.75
CA GLN A 219 14.86 4.10 11.69
C GLN A 219 13.88 4.17 12.85
N TYR A 220 12.74 3.49 12.71
CA TYR A 220 11.68 3.40 13.70
C TYR A 220 11.61 2.01 14.34
N GLY A 221 12.60 1.13 14.09
CA GLY A 221 12.61 -0.24 14.62
C GLY A 221 11.51 -1.14 14.04
N LEU A 222 10.91 -0.75 12.91
CA LEU A 222 9.77 -1.43 12.29
C LEU A 222 10.16 -2.25 11.05
N ALA A 223 11.46 -2.42 10.80
CA ALA A 223 11.94 -3.25 9.70
C ALA A 223 13.27 -3.93 10.04
N ALA A 224 13.52 -5.02 9.33
CA ALA A 224 14.76 -5.75 9.34
C ALA A 224 15.01 -6.39 7.99
N ASP A 225 16.29 -6.42 7.63
CA ASP A 225 16.81 -7.19 6.52
C ASP A 225 17.37 -8.50 7.08
N CYS A 226 16.93 -9.63 6.53
CA CYS A 226 17.33 -10.96 6.96
C CYS A 226 17.96 -11.77 5.82
N ALA A 227 18.75 -12.76 6.19
CA ALA A 227 19.30 -13.78 5.28
C ALA A 227 19.35 -15.15 5.98
N PHE A 228 19.94 -16.14 5.32
CA PHE A 228 19.98 -17.51 5.80
C PHE A 228 21.38 -17.95 6.20
N MET A 229 21.44 -18.82 7.19
CA MET A 229 22.65 -19.53 7.59
C MET A 229 22.67 -20.92 6.94
N ARG A 230 23.80 -21.28 6.35
CA ARG A 230 24.06 -22.63 5.82
C ARG A 230 25.51 -22.99 6.10
N ASP A 231 25.74 -24.11 6.78
CA ASP A 231 27.09 -24.60 7.13
C ASP A 231 27.95 -23.55 7.85
N GLY A 232 27.34 -22.81 8.79
CA GLY A 232 28.02 -21.75 9.56
C GLY A 232 28.32 -20.48 8.76
N ARG A 233 27.86 -20.38 7.51
CA ARG A 233 28.07 -19.21 6.64
C ARG A 233 26.75 -18.53 6.30
N LEU A 234 26.85 -17.22 6.06
CA LEU A 234 25.73 -16.39 5.67
C LEU A 234 25.54 -16.47 4.15
N VAL A 235 24.35 -16.88 3.71
CA VAL A 235 23.97 -16.94 2.30
C VAL A 235 22.97 -15.82 2.02
N ILE A 236 23.47 -14.72 1.44
CA ILE A 236 22.68 -13.50 1.21
C ILE A 236 22.09 -13.45 -0.20
N SER A 237 22.86 -13.79 -1.23
CA SER A 237 22.45 -13.54 -2.61
C SER A 237 21.36 -14.51 -3.09
N GLU A 238 20.29 -13.94 -3.62
CA GLU A 238 19.21 -14.62 -4.33
C GLU A 238 19.65 -15.28 -5.65
N ARG A 239 20.91 -15.09 -6.08
CA ARG A 239 21.50 -15.86 -7.19
C ARG A 239 21.73 -17.32 -6.81
N ASP A 240 21.87 -17.63 -5.52
CA ASP A 240 21.83 -19.01 -5.03
C ASP A 240 20.36 -19.50 -5.06
N PRO A 241 20.01 -20.54 -5.84
CA PRO A 241 18.64 -21.02 -5.94
C PRO A 241 18.05 -21.47 -4.60
N TRP A 242 18.87 -21.99 -3.69
CA TRP A 242 18.44 -22.37 -2.34
C TRP A 242 18.08 -21.14 -1.51
N ALA A 243 18.85 -20.06 -1.63
CA ALA A 243 18.56 -18.80 -0.94
C ALA A 243 17.33 -18.11 -1.54
N LEU A 244 17.19 -18.09 -2.88
CA LEU A 244 15.98 -17.56 -3.54
C LEU A 244 14.73 -18.29 -3.07
N ARG A 245 14.77 -19.63 -2.99
CA ARG A 245 13.66 -20.42 -2.45
C ARG A 245 13.38 -20.05 -0.99
N GLY A 246 14.44 -19.90 -0.18
CA GLY A 246 14.34 -19.43 1.19
C GLY A 246 13.63 -18.09 1.29
N TYR A 247 14.00 -17.11 0.45
CA TYR A 247 13.37 -15.79 0.44
C TYR A 247 11.90 -15.83 0.03
N GLN A 248 11.53 -16.67 -0.94
CA GLN A 248 10.13 -16.83 -1.33
C GLN A 248 9.28 -17.39 -0.18
N LEU A 249 9.81 -18.36 0.57
CA LEU A 249 9.15 -18.93 1.75
C LEU A 249 9.11 -17.90 2.88
N TYR A 250 10.22 -17.24 3.17
CA TYR A 250 10.32 -16.16 4.15
C TYR A 250 9.28 -15.07 3.89
N GLY A 251 9.15 -14.62 2.64
CA GLY A 251 8.15 -13.64 2.24
C GLY A 251 6.71 -14.09 2.53
N GLN A 252 6.37 -15.33 2.16
CA GLN A 252 5.04 -15.88 2.41
C GLN A 252 4.74 -15.99 3.91
N VAL A 253 5.72 -16.42 4.71
CA VAL A 253 5.58 -16.54 6.16
C VAL A 253 5.47 -15.15 6.80
N ALA A 254 6.29 -14.19 6.39
CA ALA A 254 6.22 -12.82 6.86
C ALA A 254 4.86 -12.17 6.57
N GLU A 255 4.36 -12.32 5.34
CA GLU A 255 3.02 -11.87 4.95
C GLU A 255 1.92 -12.54 5.80
N SER A 256 2.06 -13.84 6.12
CA SER A 256 1.08 -14.57 6.95
C SER A 256 0.98 -14.08 8.40
N VAL A 257 2.04 -13.46 8.93
CA VAL A 257 2.05 -12.85 10.27
C VAL A 257 1.83 -11.33 10.22
N GLY A 258 1.37 -10.80 9.07
CA GLY A 258 0.98 -9.40 8.89
C GLY A 258 2.13 -8.43 8.65
N LEU A 259 3.32 -8.91 8.30
CA LEU A 259 4.42 -8.06 7.84
C LEU A 259 4.27 -7.80 6.32
N THR A 260 4.77 -6.64 5.88
CA THR A 260 4.96 -6.37 4.45
C THR A 260 6.33 -6.89 4.04
N TRP A 261 6.40 -7.59 2.90
CA TRP A 261 7.65 -8.14 2.38
C TRP A 261 8.16 -7.38 1.15
N GLY A 262 9.45 -7.03 1.17
CA GLY A 262 10.10 -6.24 0.12
C GLY A 262 10.25 -6.97 -1.22
N GLY A 263 10.16 -8.31 -1.23
CA GLY A 263 10.18 -9.11 -2.45
C GLY A 263 8.98 -8.87 -3.39
N ARG A 264 7.90 -8.23 -2.90
CA ARG A 264 6.77 -7.79 -3.74
C ARG A 264 7.02 -6.46 -4.45
N TRP A 265 8.06 -5.72 -4.09
CA TRP A 265 8.33 -4.41 -4.66
C TRP A 265 8.98 -4.53 -6.04
N LYS A 266 8.94 -3.45 -6.82
CA LYS A 266 9.58 -3.39 -8.14
C LYS A 266 11.09 -3.68 -8.07
N MET A 267 11.75 -3.28 -6.98
CA MET A 267 13.18 -3.53 -6.74
C MET A 267 13.49 -4.90 -6.13
N MET A 268 12.46 -5.66 -5.73
CA MET A 268 12.59 -7.03 -5.20
C MET A 268 13.57 -7.15 -4.02
N ASP A 269 13.35 -6.38 -2.96
CA ASP A 269 14.20 -6.45 -1.76
C ASP A 269 13.83 -7.68 -0.92
N PHE A 270 14.36 -8.83 -1.32
CA PHE A 270 13.96 -10.15 -0.83
C PHE A 270 14.23 -10.38 0.66
N GLY A 271 15.28 -9.76 1.21
CA GLY A 271 15.64 -9.87 2.62
C GLY A 271 14.78 -9.00 3.53
N HIS A 272 14.09 -8.01 2.97
CA HIS A 272 13.43 -6.96 3.72
C HIS A 272 12.02 -7.33 4.17
N THR A 273 11.70 -7.11 5.45
CA THR A 273 10.32 -7.02 5.93
C THR A 273 10.11 -5.76 6.76
N GLU A 274 8.89 -5.23 6.71
CA GLU A 274 8.48 -4.07 7.50
C GLU A 274 7.08 -4.24 8.08
N LEU A 275 6.85 -3.68 9.27
CA LEU A 275 5.52 -3.51 9.85
C LEU A 275 4.99 -2.11 9.54
N ARG A 276 3.95 -2.04 8.71
CA ARG A 276 3.32 -0.75 8.36
C ARG A 276 2.38 -0.30 9.47
N ARG A 277 2.73 0.80 10.14
CA ARG A 277 1.88 1.48 11.10
C ARG A 277 1.44 2.86 10.60
N PRO A 278 0.13 3.14 10.50
CA PRO A 278 -0.36 4.48 10.22
C PRO A 278 0.19 5.49 11.22
N GLY A 279 0.69 6.63 10.71
CA GLY A 279 1.14 7.75 11.56
C GLY A 279 2.56 7.65 12.13
N VAL A 280 3.26 6.52 11.98
CA VAL A 280 4.66 6.39 12.47
C VAL A 280 5.67 6.88 11.45
N MET A 281 5.47 6.56 10.15
CA MET A 281 6.31 7.08 9.09
C MET A 281 5.68 8.30 8.41
N PRO A 282 6.47 9.31 8.02
CA PRO A 282 6.01 10.39 7.17
C PRO A 282 5.41 9.81 5.88
N ARG A 283 4.17 10.18 5.55
CA ARG A 283 3.59 9.79 4.27
C ARG A 283 4.48 10.35 3.17
N PRO A 284 4.85 9.57 2.13
CA PRO A 284 5.53 10.15 0.99
C PRO A 284 4.71 11.34 0.49
N ALA A 285 5.36 12.49 0.32
CA ALA A 285 4.71 13.63 -0.30
C ALA A 285 4.14 13.17 -1.65
N PRO A 286 2.91 13.59 -2.03
CA PRO A 286 2.40 13.28 -3.36
C PRO A 286 3.43 13.73 -4.38
N SER A 287 3.83 12.82 -5.26
CA SER A 287 4.79 13.09 -6.33
C SER A 287 4.30 14.31 -7.11
N ALA A 288 5.08 15.39 -7.12
CA ALA A 288 4.87 16.52 -7.98
C ALA A 288 5.17 16.11 -9.43
N SER A 289 4.25 15.39 -10.06
CA SER A 289 4.31 15.03 -11.47
C SER A 289 2.90 14.78 -12.01
N ALA A 290 2.21 15.87 -12.31
CA ALA A 290 1.24 15.97 -13.42
C ALA A 290 0.72 17.41 -13.48
N THR A 291 1.54 18.33 -13.99
CA THR A 291 1.01 19.51 -14.67
C THR A 291 0.54 19.02 -16.05
N PRO A 292 -0.77 19.06 -16.36
CA PRO A 292 -1.20 18.95 -17.74
C PRO A 292 -0.90 20.28 -18.44
N HIS A 293 -0.34 20.17 -19.65
CA HIS A 293 -0.15 21.28 -20.59
C HIS A 293 -1.47 21.97 -20.94
#